data_AF-A0A8J5XVQ3-F1
#
_entry.id   AF-A0A8J5XVQ3-F1
#
_cell.length_a   1.000
_cell.length_b   1.000
_cell.length_c   1.000
_cell.angle_alpha   90.00
_cell.angle_beta   90.00
_cell.angle_gamma   90.00
#
_symmetry.space_group_name_H-M   'P 1'
#
loop_
_entity.id
_entity.type
_entity.pdbx_description
1 polymer ?
#
loop_
_entity_poly.entity_id
_entity_poly.type
_entity_poly.pdbx_seq_one_letter_code
_entity_poly.pdbx_strand_id
1 'polypeptide(L)'
;MAVEESIYALIPPVAMVTQRPAMYKSKFPTGVAPTASTFGMHGTSKPGVKNVGGAMVEGEGPHPFKKAHATFGKPDNRPSPNDILRATKPTLADPKPFVRPKLAPSKPLNPSKEEIAIAAARVAAAESAPRKNFVQANAIENILSAPKRESGPVDWRKKPDFGKVPTYLKNIQKEIGEEHEYIRAMHEAQAAAAPPGMRLMGEDEKMELVISLKTKWDAVNSEYQKSSTLSLASLDTIGKVKRKEGYEAQLAQIEKDIEKLSKPVIWVHDDGSY
;
A
#
# COMPACT_ATOMS: atom_id res chain seq x y z
N MET A 1 13.01 -1.90 -41.65
CA MET A 1 13.31 -2.95 -42.65
C MET A 1 12.05 -3.13 -43.48
N ALA A 2 12.16 -2.96 -44.80
CA ALA A 2 11.05 -3.22 -45.71
C ALA A 2 10.70 -4.71 -45.65
N VAL A 3 9.43 -5.02 -45.41
CA VAL A 3 8.95 -6.41 -45.41
C VAL A 3 8.90 -6.86 -46.87
N GLU A 4 9.71 -7.86 -47.23
CA GLU A 4 9.62 -8.49 -48.55
C GLU A 4 8.18 -9.00 -48.77
N GLU A 5 7.56 -8.59 -49.87
CA GLU A 5 6.18 -8.95 -50.19
C GLU A 5 6.06 -10.46 -50.38
N SER A 6 5.29 -11.12 -49.51
CA SER A 6 5.05 -12.56 -49.54
C SER A 6 3.56 -12.84 -49.65
N ILE A 7 3.18 -13.74 -50.56
CA ILE A 7 1.78 -14.17 -50.75
C ILE A 7 1.16 -14.74 -49.47
N TYR A 8 1.99 -15.28 -48.57
CA TYR A 8 1.57 -15.82 -47.27
C TYR A 8 1.30 -14.73 -46.22
N ALA A 9 1.71 -13.49 -46.46
CA ALA A 9 1.47 -12.33 -45.60
C ALA A 9 0.23 -11.51 -46.02
N LEU A 10 -0.53 -11.96 -47.04
CA LEU A 10 -1.71 -11.26 -47.56
C LEU A 10 -2.87 -11.20 -46.55
N ILE A 11 -2.98 -12.20 -45.67
CA ILE A 11 -3.96 -12.24 -44.59
C ILE A 11 -3.19 -12.09 -43.28
N PRO A 12 -3.36 -10.98 -42.53
CA PRO A 12 -2.69 -10.83 -41.26
C PRO A 12 -3.14 -11.95 -40.31
N PRO A 13 -2.24 -12.54 -39.51
CA PRO A 13 -2.63 -13.52 -38.52
C PRO A 13 -3.60 -12.88 -37.53
N VAL A 14 -4.66 -13.61 -37.17
CA VAL A 14 -5.66 -13.13 -36.22
C VAL A 14 -4.97 -12.83 -34.89
N ALA A 15 -4.87 -11.55 -34.55
CA ALA A 15 -4.29 -11.12 -33.29
C ALA A 15 -5.13 -11.70 -32.14
N MET A 16 -4.55 -12.64 -31.40
CA MET A 16 -5.19 -13.19 -30.20
C MET A 16 -5.31 -12.08 -29.17
N VAL A 17 -6.53 -11.55 -28.99
CA VAL A 17 -6.81 -10.55 -27.96
C VAL A 17 -6.59 -11.20 -26.60
N THR A 18 -5.47 -10.88 -25.95
CA THR A 18 -5.20 -11.34 -24.59
C THR A 18 -6.24 -10.72 -23.66
N GLN A 19 -7.13 -11.54 -23.11
CA GLN A 19 -8.12 -11.06 -22.14
C GLN A 19 -7.38 -10.60 -20.88
N ARG A 20 -7.67 -9.38 -20.43
CA ARG A 20 -7.08 -8.86 -19.18
C ARG A 20 -7.50 -9.79 -18.03
N PRO A 21 -6.57 -10.17 -17.13
CA PRO A 21 -6.92 -11.01 -15.99
C PRO A 21 -7.98 -10.31 -15.14
N ALA A 22 -8.83 -11.10 -14.48
CA ALA A 22 -9.83 -10.57 -13.58
C ALA A 22 -9.18 -9.69 -12.48
N MET A 23 -9.83 -8.59 -12.15
CA MET A 23 -9.36 -7.68 -11.10
C MET A 23 -9.21 -8.45 -9.77
N TYR A 24 -8.07 -8.27 -9.10
CA TYR A 24 -7.82 -8.87 -7.80
C TYR A 24 -8.88 -8.42 -6.78
N LYS A 25 -9.56 -9.39 -6.16
CA LYS A 25 -10.49 -9.15 -5.04
C LYS A 25 -9.79 -9.57 -3.75
N SER A 26 -9.65 -8.62 -2.83
CA SER A 26 -9.11 -8.88 -1.49
C SER A 26 -9.91 -9.98 -0.80
N LYS A 27 -9.21 -10.81 -0.01
CA LYS A 27 -9.85 -11.79 0.90
C LYS A 27 -10.66 -11.11 2.02
N PHE A 28 -10.43 -9.82 2.26
CA PHE A 28 -11.08 -9.05 3.31
C PHE A 28 -12.28 -8.27 2.75
N PRO A 29 -13.46 -8.33 3.39
CA PRO A 29 -14.63 -7.58 2.95
C PRO A 29 -14.40 -6.08 3.16
N THR A 30 -14.89 -5.25 2.22
CA THR A 30 -14.71 -3.79 2.25
C THR A 30 -15.53 -3.08 3.34
N GLY A 31 -16.55 -3.73 3.89
CA GLY A 31 -17.44 -3.18 4.91
C GLY A 31 -17.03 -3.46 6.37
N VAL A 32 -15.87 -4.06 6.60
CA VAL A 32 -15.42 -4.42 7.97
C VAL A 32 -14.68 -3.24 8.61
N ALA A 33 -15.00 -2.94 9.86
CA ALA A 33 -14.28 -1.93 10.62
C ALA A 33 -12.80 -2.32 10.80
N PRO A 34 -11.85 -1.39 10.67
CA PRO A 34 -10.43 -1.69 10.85
C PRO A 34 -10.13 -2.24 12.25
N THR A 35 -9.21 -3.20 12.33
CA THR A 35 -8.71 -3.72 13.61
C THR A 35 -8.16 -2.58 14.45
N ALA A 36 -8.57 -2.54 15.71
CA ALA A 36 -8.17 -1.51 16.66
C ALA A 36 -8.48 -0.06 16.23
N SER A 37 -9.56 0.17 15.48
CA SER A 37 -9.96 1.53 15.07
C SER A 37 -10.46 2.36 16.26
N THR A 38 -10.00 3.60 16.35
CA THR A 38 -10.40 4.61 17.35
C THR A 38 -11.48 5.57 16.84
N PHE A 39 -11.86 5.47 15.55
CA PHE A 39 -12.84 6.36 14.94
C PHE A 39 -14.29 5.96 15.26
N GLY A 40 -15.15 6.95 15.55
CA GLY A 40 -16.60 6.76 15.71
C GLY A 40 -17.07 6.21 17.06
N MET A 41 -16.29 6.41 18.13
CA MET A 41 -16.62 5.96 19.50
C MET A 41 -16.84 7.14 20.45
N HIS A 42 -17.95 7.86 20.28
CA HIS A 42 -18.40 8.91 21.21
C HIS A 42 -19.41 8.41 22.26
N GLY A 43 -19.43 7.10 22.54
CA GLY A 43 -20.38 6.47 23.45
C GLY A 43 -19.72 5.92 24.72
N THR A 44 -20.48 5.86 25.81
CA THR A 44 -20.00 5.38 27.12
C THR A 44 -19.91 3.86 27.25
N SER A 45 -20.58 3.10 26.38
CA SER A 45 -20.72 1.63 26.51
C SER A 45 -19.59 0.84 25.85
N LYS A 46 -18.82 1.45 24.95
CA LYS A 46 -17.56 0.89 24.42
C LYS A 46 -16.58 2.06 24.29
N PRO A 47 -15.70 2.30 25.27
CA PRO A 47 -14.71 3.36 25.17
C PRO A 47 -13.43 2.87 24.48
N GLY A 48 -12.89 3.68 23.58
CA GLY A 48 -11.49 3.61 23.14
C GLY A 48 -11.21 2.89 21.82
N VAL A 49 -11.62 1.63 21.63
CA VAL A 49 -11.15 0.81 20.50
C VAL A 49 -12.18 -0.19 19.96
N LYS A 50 -12.39 -0.26 18.63
CA LYS A 50 -13.21 -1.26 17.92
C LYS A 50 -12.37 -2.40 17.31
N ASN A 51 -13.00 -3.55 17.10
CA ASN A 51 -12.45 -4.72 16.41
C ASN A 51 -11.05 -5.16 16.90
N VAL A 52 -10.80 -5.17 18.21
CA VAL A 52 -9.51 -5.61 18.79
C VAL A 52 -9.20 -7.08 18.46
N GLY A 53 -10.23 -7.91 18.29
CA GLY A 53 -10.09 -9.33 17.94
C GLY A 53 -9.90 -9.61 16.44
N GLY A 54 -9.88 -8.59 15.57
CA GLY A 54 -9.68 -8.77 14.12
C GLY A 54 -10.74 -9.62 13.42
N ALA A 55 -11.98 -9.62 13.94
CA ALA A 55 -13.06 -10.41 13.37
C ALA A 55 -13.55 -9.80 12.05
N MET A 56 -13.73 -10.63 11.01
CA MET A 56 -14.30 -10.21 9.71
C MET A 56 -15.79 -9.87 9.81
N VAL A 57 -16.49 -10.46 10.76
CA VAL A 57 -17.86 -10.11 11.11
C VAL A 57 -17.77 -9.50 12.50
N GLU A 58 -18.03 -8.19 12.62
CA GLU A 58 -18.21 -7.61 13.95
C GLU A 58 -19.34 -8.41 14.61
N GLY A 59 -19.00 -9.23 15.59
CA GLY A 59 -19.99 -9.84 16.44
C GLY A 59 -20.77 -8.69 17.05
N GLU A 60 -22.05 -8.55 16.66
CA GLU A 60 -22.98 -7.78 17.44
C GLU A 60 -22.95 -8.42 18.83
N GLY A 61 -22.20 -7.81 19.74
CA GLY A 61 -22.34 -8.13 21.16
C GLY A 61 -23.83 -8.03 21.52
N PRO A 62 -24.25 -8.57 22.66
CA PRO A 62 -25.68 -8.67 23.04
C PRO A 62 -26.45 -7.33 23.15
N HIS A 63 -25.83 -6.22 22.75
CA HIS A 63 -26.39 -4.88 22.70
C HIS A 63 -26.39 -4.35 21.25
N PRO A 64 -27.31 -4.80 20.38
CA PRO A 64 -27.65 -4.03 19.19
C PRO A 64 -28.15 -2.65 19.63
N PHE A 65 -27.54 -1.59 19.14
CA PHE A 65 -27.92 -0.20 19.44
C PHE A 65 -29.22 0.16 18.69
N LYS A 66 -30.35 -0.38 19.15
CA LYS A 66 -31.69 0.15 18.87
C LYS A 66 -32.27 0.71 20.17
N LYS A 67 -31.98 1.98 20.47
CA LYS A 67 -32.63 2.67 21.60
C LYS A 67 -34.04 3.07 21.18
N ALA A 68 -35.00 2.16 21.32
CA ALA A 68 -36.41 2.49 21.12
C ALA A 68 -37.05 3.16 22.36
N HIS A 69 -36.51 2.95 23.57
CA HIS A 69 -36.99 3.57 24.82
C HIS A 69 -35.86 3.57 25.86
N ALA A 70 -35.54 4.74 26.42
CA ALA A 70 -34.39 4.98 27.30
C ALA A 70 -34.79 5.22 28.78
N THR A 71 -35.96 4.73 29.19
CA THR A 71 -36.48 4.84 30.57
C THR A 71 -37.19 3.53 30.92
N PHE A 72 -37.02 3.09 32.16
CA PHE A 72 -37.46 1.79 32.69
C PHE A 72 -38.87 1.36 32.19
N GLY A 73 -38.92 0.39 31.27
CA GLY A 73 -40.16 -0.31 30.88
C GLY A 73 -40.31 -0.58 29.38
N LYS A 74 -41.08 -1.62 29.03
CA LYS A 74 -41.45 -1.96 27.63
C LYS A 74 -42.52 -0.98 27.11
N PRO A 75 -42.59 -0.76 25.77
CA PRO A 75 -43.35 0.34 25.15
C PRO A 75 -44.87 0.26 25.28
N ASP A 76 -45.43 -0.86 25.74
CA ASP A 76 -46.83 -0.95 26.16
C ASP A 76 -46.97 -2.13 27.13
N ASN A 77 -47.08 -1.86 28.43
CA ASN A 77 -47.15 -2.91 29.45
C ASN A 77 -48.18 -2.60 30.53
N ARG A 78 -49.39 -2.23 30.11
CA ARG A 78 -50.58 -2.30 30.98
C ARG A 78 -51.10 -3.74 30.90
N PRO A 79 -50.89 -4.61 31.91
CA PRO A 79 -51.47 -5.94 31.89
C PRO A 79 -52.99 -5.82 31.82
N SER A 80 -53.64 -6.65 31.00
CA SER A 80 -55.11 -6.62 30.91
C SER A 80 -55.69 -7.07 32.27
N PRO A 81 -56.85 -6.54 32.71
CA PRO A 81 -57.45 -6.95 34.00
C PRO A 81 -57.64 -8.47 34.15
N ASN A 82 -57.80 -9.21 33.05
CA ASN A 82 -57.88 -10.67 33.05
C ASN A 82 -56.53 -11.38 33.30
N ASP A 83 -55.40 -10.75 32.96
CA ASP A 83 -54.06 -11.28 33.23
C ASP A 83 -53.67 -11.14 34.71
N ILE A 84 -54.22 -10.13 35.41
CA ILE A 84 -53.96 -9.87 36.83
C ILE A 84 -54.76 -10.83 37.72
N LEU A 85 -55.94 -11.26 37.26
CA LEU A 85 -56.84 -12.16 38.02
C LEU A 85 -56.51 -13.65 37.87
N ARG A 86 -55.56 -14.02 37.01
CA ARG A 86 -55.08 -15.39 36.90
C ARG A 86 -53.97 -15.65 37.91
N ALA A 87 -54.35 -16.28 39.04
CA ALA A 87 -53.42 -16.86 40.00
C ALA A 87 -52.70 -18.12 39.47
N THR A 88 -52.21 -18.09 38.23
CA THR A 88 -51.31 -19.13 37.70
C THR A 88 -49.90 -18.72 38.03
N LYS A 89 -49.33 -19.33 39.09
CA LYS A 89 -47.91 -19.22 39.43
C LYS A 89 -47.11 -19.61 38.18
N PRO A 90 -46.29 -18.73 37.58
CA PRO A 90 -45.40 -19.15 36.52
C PRO A 90 -44.41 -20.14 37.13
N THR A 91 -44.49 -21.41 36.73
CA THR A 91 -43.48 -22.41 37.09
C THR A 91 -42.17 -22.00 36.43
N LEU A 92 -41.19 -21.64 37.25
CA LEU A 92 -39.82 -21.45 36.79
C LEU A 92 -39.35 -22.75 36.15
N ALA A 93 -38.82 -22.68 34.94
CA ALA A 93 -38.15 -23.83 34.34
C ALA A 93 -36.97 -24.24 35.23
N ASP A 94 -36.80 -25.54 35.44
CA ASP A 94 -35.70 -26.05 36.27
C ASP A 94 -34.35 -25.53 35.75
N PRO A 95 -33.44 -25.11 36.64
CA PRO A 95 -32.17 -24.53 36.24
C PRO A 95 -31.37 -25.58 35.47
N LYS A 96 -31.09 -25.30 34.19
CA LYS A 96 -30.19 -26.14 33.40
C LYS A 96 -28.79 -26.11 34.05
N PRO A 97 -28.21 -27.27 34.42
CA PRO A 97 -26.88 -27.29 35.01
C PRO A 97 -25.86 -26.76 34.01
N PHE A 98 -25.03 -25.82 34.46
CA PHE A 98 -23.98 -25.23 33.64
C PHE A 98 -22.93 -26.29 33.29
N VAL A 99 -22.87 -26.67 32.01
CA VAL A 99 -21.81 -27.55 31.51
C VAL A 99 -20.58 -26.70 31.20
N ARG A 100 -19.52 -26.85 32.01
CA ARG A 100 -18.23 -26.22 31.70
C ARG A 100 -17.72 -26.77 30.36
N PRO A 101 -17.31 -25.92 29.40
CA PRO A 101 -16.64 -26.41 28.20
C PRO A 101 -15.38 -27.17 28.64
N LYS A 102 -15.21 -28.40 28.12
CA LYS A 102 -14.08 -29.27 28.48
C LYS A 102 -12.77 -28.57 28.08
N LEU A 103 -12.09 -27.98 29.05
CA LEU A 103 -10.75 -27.46 28.87
C LEU A 103 -9.82 -28.68 28.72
N ALA A 104 -9.03 -28.72 27.65
CA ALA A 104 -8.06 -29.79 27.44
C ALA A 104 -7.17 -29.95 28.70
N PRO A 105 -6.79 -31.18 29.07
CA PRO A 105 -5.95 -31.39 30.25
C PRO A 105 -4.61 -30.67 30.05
N SER A 106 -4.27 -29.79 31.00
CA SER A 106 -3.04 -28.96 31.00
C SER A 106 -1.76 -29.79 31.22
N LYS A 107 -1.90 -31.09 31.57
CA LYS A 107 -0.76 -31.99 31.83
C LYS A 107 -0.76 -33.15 30.84
N PRO A 108 0.42 -33.56 30.33
CA PRO A 108 0.52 -34.73 29.46
C PRO A 108 0.09 -35.98 30.22
N LEU A 109 -0.49 -36.93 29.48
CA LEU A 109 -0.90 -38.22 30.03
C LEU A 109 0.34 -39.05 30.39
N ASN A 110 0.23 -39.85 31.45
CA ASN A 110 1.30 -40.76 31.83
C ASN A 110 1.50 -41.84 30.74
N PRO A 111 2.74 -42.31 30.52
CA PRO A 111 3.02 -43.34 29.53
C PRO A 111 2.31 -44.66 29.87
N SER A 112 1.97 -45.41 28.83
CA SER A 112 1.26 -46.68 28.97
C SER A 112 2.18 -47.78 29.53
N LYS A 113 1.59 -48.83 30.13
CA LYS A 113 2.38 -49.97 30.65
C LYS A 113 3.20 -50.66 29.55
N GLU A 114 2.68 -50.68 28.33
CA GLU A 114 3.37 -51.27 27.17
C GLU A 114 4.58 -50.43 26.75
N GLU A 115 4.44 -49.09 26.74
CA GLU A 115 5.55 -48.17 26.46
C GLU A 115 6.67 -48.30 27.50
N ILE A 116 6.29 -48.43 28.78
CA ILE A 116 7.25 -48.64 29.88
C ILE A 116 7.98 -49.98 29.70
N ALA A 117 7.28 -51.04 29.30
CA ALA A 117 7.89 -52.35 29.05
C ALA A 117 8.86 -52.32 27.86
N ILE A 118 8.50 -51.63 26.77
CA ILE A 118 9.37 -51.45 25.60
C ILE A 118 10.60 -50.62 25.97
N ALA A 119 10.44 -49.56 26.75
CA ALA A 119 11.56 -48.75 27.23
C ALA A 119 12.48 -49.57 28.14
N ALA A 120 11.93 -50.38 29.05
CA ALA A 120 12.71 -51.26 29.91
C ALA A 120 13.48 -52.32 29.09
N ALA A 121 12.86 -52.92 28.08
CA ALA A 121 13.52 -53.86 27.18
C ALA A 121 14.67 -53.20 26.38
N ARG A 122 14.50 -51.94 25.95
CA ARG A 122 15.57 -51.17 25.30
C ARG A 122 16.74 -50.87 26.24
N VAL A 123 16.46 -50.53 27.49
CA VAL A 123 17.51 -50.29 28.50
C VAL A 123 18.27 -51.58 28.79
N ALA A 124 17.59 -52.71 28.97
CA ALA A 124 18.22 -54.01 29.15
C ALA A 124 19.07 -54.44 27.94
N ALA A 125 18.57 -54.21 26.72
CA ALA A 125 19.33 -54.47 25.50
C ALA A 125 20.57 -53.57 25.37
N ALA A 126 20.48 -52.30 25.79
CA ALA A 126 21.61 -51.37 25.79
C ALA A 126 22.67 -51.74 26.85
N GLU A 127 22.26 -52.32 27.98
CA GLU A 127 23.17 -52.77 29.03
C GLU A 127 23.93 -54.05 28.65
N SER A 128 23.31 -54.93 27.86
CA SER A 128 23.93 -56.16 27.33
C SER A 128 24.84 -55.92 26.12
N ALA A 129 24.81 -54.74 25.50
CA ALA A 129 25.67 -54.43 24.36
C ALA A 129 27.14 -54.28 24.83
N PRO A 130 28.13 -54.78 24.05
CA PRO A 130 29.53 -54.58 24.40
C PRO A 130 29.83 -53.08 24.44
N ARG A 131 30.28 -52.60 25.61
CA ARG A 131 30.63 -51.19 25.83
C ARG A 131 31.76 -50.82 24.86
N LYS A 132 31.61 -49.69 24.15
CA LYS A 132 32.65 -49.19 23.24
C LYS A 132 33.97 -49.03 24.00
N ASN A 133 35.04 -49.62 23.49
CA ASN A 133 36.37 -49.42 24.05
C ASN A 133 36.92 -48.08 23.55
N PHE A 134 36.77 -47.03 24.36
CA PHE A 134 37.19 -45.68 24.00
C PHE A 134 38.70 -45.57 23.76
N VAL A 135 39.53 -46.43 24.38
CA VAL A 135 40.98 -46.42 24.15
C VAL A 135 41.30 -46.86 22.72
N GLN A 136 40.69 -47.95 22.28
CA GLN A 136 40.87 -48.47 20.91
C GLN A 136 40.22 -47.56 19.87
N ALA A 137 39.02 -47.05 20.15
CA ALA A 137 38.31 -46.14 19.25
C ALA A 137 39.10 -44.84 19.03
N ASN A 138 39.59 -44.21 20.11
CA ASN A 138 40.38 -42.98 20.01
C ASN A 138 41.73 -43.23 19.32
N ALA A 139 42.35 -44.39 19.55
CA ALA A 139 43.59 -44.76 18.87
C ALA A 139 43.38 -44.90 17.36
N ILE A 140 42.32 -45.61 16.95
CA ILE A 140 41.96 -45.79 15.53
C ILE A 140 41.60 -44.44 14.89
N GLU A 141 40.81 -43.61 15.57
CA GLU A 141 40.42 -42.28 15.09
C GLU A 141 41.63 -41.39 14.85
N ASN A 142 42.59 -41.38 15.77
CA ASN A 142 43.81 -40.59 15.61
C ASN A 142 44.71 -41.13 14.49
N ILE A 143 44.86 -42.45 14.37
CA ILE A 143 45.65 -43.10 13.30
C ILE A 143 45.06 -42.83 11.91
N LEU A 144 43.72 -42.86 11.79
CA LEU A 144 43.03 -42.64 10.53
C LEU A 144 42.80 -41.15 10.23
N SER A 145 43.00 -40.26 11.20
CA SER A 145 42.84 -38.83 10.99
C SER A 145 43.91 -38.30 10.04
N ALA A 146 43.46 -37.66 8.94
CA ALA A 146 44.38 -36.97 8.06
C ALA A 146 44.94 -35.72 8.78
N PRO A 147 46.25 -35.46 8.71
CA PRO A 147 46.85 -34.30 9.35
C PRO A 147 46.25 -33.01 8.77
N LYS A 148 45.89 -32.08 9.64
CA LYS A 148 45.39 -30.76 9.22
C LYS A 148 46.51 -30.01 8.51
N ARG A 149 46.39 -29.86 7.20
CA ARG A 149 47.31 -29.02 6.41
C ARG A 149 46.92 -27.56 6.59
N GLU A 150 47.87 -26.73 6.99
CA GLU A 150 47.71 -25.29 6.88
C GLU A 150 47.60 -24.91 5.40
N SER A 151 46.63 -24.05 5.08
CA SER A 151 46.50 -23.51 3.73
C SER A 151 47.69 -22.59 3.48
N GLY A 152 48.54 -22.94 2.52
CA GLY A 152 49.64 -22.08 2.09
C GLY A 152 49.15 -20.76 1.47
N PRO A 153 50.07 -19.84 1.13
CA PRO A 153 49.74 -18.58 0.48
C PRO A 153 48.89 -18.79 -0.79
N VAL A 154 47.78 -18.05 -0.92
CA VAL A 154 46.87 -18.15 -2.07
C VAL A 154 47.50 -17.46 -3.29
N ASP A 155 47.76 -18.22 -4.35
CA ASP A 155 48.24 -17.70 -5.63
C ASP A 155 47.11 -16.98 -6.41
N TRP A 156 47.01 -15.65 -6.27
CA TRP A 156 45.99 -14.84 -6.95
C TRP A 156 46.07 -14.85 -8.49
N ARG A 157 47.23 -15.23 -9.06
CA ARG A 157 47.45 -15.36 -10.51
C ARG A 157 46.81 -16.61 -11.12
N LYS A 158 46.58 -17.65 -10.31
CA LYS A 158 46.04 -18.94 -10.77
C LYS A 158 44.53 -19.03 -10.58
N LYS A 159 43.82 -17.89 -10.57
CA LYS A 159 42.36 -17.89 -10.54
C LYS A 159 41.82 -18.48 -11.86
N PRO A 160 40.81 -19.36 -11.81
CA PRO A 160 40.26 -20.03 -12.99
C PRO A 160 39.62 -19.05 -14.00
N ASP A 161 39.21 -17.88 -13.51
CA ASP A 161 38.56 -16.83 -14.30
C ASP A 161 39.45 -15.60 -14.48
N PHE A 162 40.75 -15.73 -14.21
CA PHE A 162 41.71 -14.66 -14.48
C PHE A 162 41.69 -14.31 -15.97
N GLY A 163 41.46 -13.02 -16.29
CA GLY A 163 41.35 -12.54 -17.66
C GLY A 163 39.98 -12.76 -18.33
N LYS A 164 39.01 -13.40 -17.66
CA LYS A 164 37.63 -13.52 -18.16
C LYS A 164 36.76 -12.42 -17.57
N VAL A 165 35.85 -11.86 -18.37
CA VAL A 165 34.83 -10.93 -17.87
C VAL A 165 33.81 -11.70 -17.03
N PRO A 166 33.58 -11.33 -15.76
CA PRO A 166 32.58 -11.96 -14.91
C PRO A 166 31.16 -11.94 -15.51
N THR A 167 30.39 -12.99 -15.26
CA THR A 167 29.03 -13.16 -15.80
C THR A 167 28.08 -12.03 -15.36
N TYR A 168 28.22 -11.54 -14.13
CA TYR A 168 27.35 -10.49 -13.61
C TYR A 168 27.48 -9.17 -14.39
N LEU A 169 28.66 -8.83 -14.91
CA LEU A 169 28.84 -7.61 -15.70
C LEU A 169 28.10 -7.69 -17.05
N LYS A 170 28.00 -8.88 -17.64
CA LYS A 170 27.22 -9.08 -18.87
C LYS A 170 25.72 -8.90 -18.60
N ASN A 171 25.24 -9.35 -17.45
CA ASN A 171 23.85 -9.15 -17.04
C ASN A 171 23.54 -7.66 -16.82
N ILE A 172 24.43 -6.94 -16.13
CA ILE A 172 24.30 -5.49 -15.91
C ILE A 172 24.32 -4.73 -17.25
N GLN A 173 25.21 -5.09 -18.17
CA GLN A 173 25.25 -4.46 -19.49
C GLN A 173 23.93 -4.65 -20.26
N LYS A 174 23.35 -5.85 -20.16
CA LYS A 174 22.05 -6.15 -20.77
C LYS A 174 20.93 -5.33 -20.11
N GLU A 175 20.90 -5.27 -18.78
CA GLU A 175 19.91 -4.50 -18.01
C GLU A 175 19.96 -3.01 -18.35
N ILE A 176 21.15 -2.41 -18.40
CA ILE A 176 21.33 -1.00 -18.82
C ILE A 176 20.85 -0.80 -20.27
N GLY A 177 21.10 -1.77 -21.15
CA GLY A 177 20.60 -1.74 -22.54
C GLY A 177 19.08 -1.72 -22.60
N GLU A 178 18.42 -2.61 -21.88
CA GLU A 178 16.96 -2.71 -21.80
C GLU A 178 16.35 -1.43 -21.17
N GLU A 179 16.97 -0.86 -20.15
CA GLU A 179 16.53 0.40 -19.53
C GLU A 179 16.61 1.58 -20.52
N HIS A 180 17.71 1.70 -21.25
CA HIS A 180 17.87 2.76 -22.26
C HIS A 180 16.83 2.64 -23.38
N GLU A 181 16.54 1.42 -23.83
CA GLU A 181 15.49 1.16 -24.83
C GLU A 181 14.10 1.53 -24.29
N TYR A 182 13.82 1.20 -23.03
CA TYR A 182 12.57 1.56 -22.36
C TYR A 182 12.38 3.07 -22.24
N ILE A 183 13.40 3.81 -21.78
CA ILE A 183 13.36 5.27 -21.67
C ILE A 183 13.14 5.90 -23.06
N ARG A 184 13.83 5.40 -24.08
CA ARG A 184 13.66 5.88 -25.46
C ARG A 184 12.23 5.67 -25.96
N ALA A 185 11.66 4.48 -25.76
CA ALA A 185 10.29 4.17 -26.16
C ALA A 185 9.27 5.05 -25.42
N MET A 186 9.51 5.36 -24.13
CA MET A 186 8.66 6.27 -23.36
C MET A 186 8.72 7.70 -23.91
N HIS A 187 9.92 8.21 -24.19
CA HIS A 187 10.10 9.53 -24.81
C HIS A 187 9.45 9.62 -26.19
N GLU A 188 9.58 8.58 -27.03
CA GLU A 188 8.97 8.51 -28.35
C GLU A 188 7.43 8.46 -28.25
N ALA A 189 6.87 7.68 -27.32
CA ALA A 189 5.44 7.65 -27.06
C ALA A 189 4.91 9.01 -26.56
N GLN A 190 5.67 9.70 -25.71
CA GLN A 190 5.33 11.04 -25.24
C GLN A 190 5.40 12.09 -26.35
N ALA A 191 6.38 11.98 -27.26
CA ALA A 191 6.48 12.81 -28.45
C ALA A 191 5.33 12.52 -29.44
N ALA A 192 4.93 11.26 -29.61
CA ALA A 192 3.79 10.88 -30.46
C ALA A 192 2.44 11.32 -29.87
N ALA A 193 2.33 11.43 -28.55
CA ALA A 193 1.15 11.98 -27.86
C ALA A 193 1.10 13.52 -27.89
N ALA A 194 2.22 14.17 -28.21
CA ALA A 194 2.26 15.62 -28.39
C ALA A 194 1.62 15.99 -29.75
N PRO A 195 0.75 17.01 -29.80
CA PRO A 195 0.29 17.55 -31.07
C PRO A 195 1.47 18.02 -31.94
N PRO A 196 1.44 17.80 -33.26
CA PRO A 196 2.54 18.19 -34.15
C PRO A 196 2.82 19.70 -34.04
N GLY A 197 4.10 20.06 -33.84
CA GLY A 197 4.53 21.45 -33.64
C GLY A 197 4.37 21.98 -32.22
N MET A 198 4.02 21.15 -31.23
CA MET A 198 3.96 21.55 -29.82
C MET A 198 4.99 20.82 -28.96
N ARG A 199 5.67 21.57 -28.09
CA ARG A 199 6.61 21.07 -27.08
C ARG A 199 5.99 21.18 -25.68
N LEU A 200 6.33 20.23 -24.80
CA LEU A 200 6.01 20.33 -23.38
C LEU A 200 6.88 21.44 -22.73
N MET A 201 6.25 22.42 -22.09
CA MET A 201 6.96 23.44 -21.30
C MET A 201 7.63 22.78 -20.10
N GLY A 202 8.91 23.07 -19.88
CA GLY A 202 9.64 22.57 -18.72
C GLY A 202 9.14 23.21 -17.42
N GLU A 203 9.32 22.53 -16.28
CA GLU A 203 8.91 23.08 -14.98
C GLU A 203 9.71 24.33 -14.62
N ASP A 204 11.00 24.38 -14.95
CA ASP A 204 11.87 25.54 -14.70
C ASP A 204 11.43 26.77 -15.51
N GLU A 205 11.20 26.58 -16.81
CA GLU A 205 10.69 27.62 -17.73
C GLU A 205 9.33 28.15 -17.25
N LYS A 206 8.45 27.25 -16.79
CA LYS A 206 7.17 27.61 -16.20
C LYS A 206 7.35 28.44 -14.91
N MET A 207 8.26 28.06 -14.03
CA MET A 207 8.52 28.81 -12.79
C MET A 207 9.03 30.22 -13.07
N GLU A 208 9.97 30.36 -14.01
CA GLU A 208 10.49 31.66 -14.44
C GLU A 208 9.38 32.56 -15.00
N LEU A 209 8.51 32.00 -15.85
CA LEU A 209 7.37 32.74 -16.40
C LEU A 209 6.38 33.18 -15.31
N VAL A 210 6.10 32.32 -14.32
CA VAL A 210 5.24 32.69 -13.18
C VAL A 210 5.88 33.80 -12.34
N ILE A 211 7.19 33.76 -12.12
CA ILE A 211 7.91 34.80 -11.38
C ILE A 211 7.82 36.13 -12.14
N SER A 212 8.09 36.14 -13.46
CA SER A 212 8.00 37.36 -14.28
C SER A 212 6.58 37.94 -14.35
N LEU A 213 5.54 37.09 -14.35
CA LEU A 213 4.15 37.57 -14.28
C LEU A 213 3.80 38.15 -12.91
N LYS A 214 4.31 37.56 -11.83
CA LYS A 214 4.12 38.10 -10.47
C LYS A 214 4.83 39.43 -10.28
N THR A 215 6.06 39.59 -10.76
CA THR A 215 6.76 40.88 -10.68
C THR A 215 6.04 41.96 -11.51
N LYS A 216 5.48 41.59 -12.67
CA LYS A 216 4.64 42.49 -13.47
C LYS A 216 3.33 42.84 -12.73
N TRP A 217 2.69 41.87 -12.08
CA TRP A 217 1.50 42.10 -11.26
C TRP A 217 1.80 43.06 -10.11
N ASP A 218 2.92 42.87 -9.40
CA ASP A 218 3.35 43.74 -8.30
C ASP A 218 3.58 45.18 -8.78
N ALA A 219 4.21 45.35 -9.94
CA ALA A 219 4.43 46.68 -10.54
C ALA A 219 3.11 47.37 -10.89
N VAL A 220 2.20 46.68 -11.59
CA VAL A 220 0.89 47.22 -11.99
C VAL A 220 0.01 47.48 -10.77
N ASN A 221 0.01 46.58 -9.78
CA ASN A 221 -0.73 46.75 -8.55
C ASN A 221 -0.16 47.91 -7.72
N SER A 222 1.16 48.06 -7.65
CA SER A 222 1.78 49.23 -7.01
C SER A 222 1.33 50.54 -7.66
N GLU A 223 1.24 50.60 -8.99
CA GLU A 223 0.69 51.76 -9.69
C GLU A 223 -0.79 51.98 -9.43
N TYR A 224 -1.58 50.90 -9.42
CA TYR A 224 -3.01 50.93 -9.14
C TYR A 224 -3.34 51.40 -7.72
N GLN A 225 -2.52 51.07 -6.72
CA GLN A 225 -2.69 51.47 -5.32
C GLN A 225 -2.25 52.91 -5.03
N LYS A 226 -1.53 53.58 -5.95
CA LYS A 226 -1.19 55.00 -5.79
C LYS A 226 -2.50 55.81 -5.72
N SER A 227 -2.60 56.70 -4.73
CA SER A 227 -3.84 57.39 -4.33
C SER A 227 -4.65 58.06 -5.46
N SER A 228 -4.03 58.34 -6.61
CA SER A 228 -4.64 58.96 -7.79
C SER A 228 -5.68 58.11 -8.54
N THR A 229 -5.72 56.80 -8.32
CA THR A 229 -6.60 55.85 -9.02
C THR A 229 -7.66 55.22 -8.11
N LEU A 230 -7.45 55.21 -6.79
CA LEU A 230 -8.33 54.55 -5.81
C LEU A 230 -9.28 55.51 -5.07
N SER A 231 -8.96 56.81 -4.99
CA SER A 231 -9.80 57.77 -4.28
C SER A 231 -11.01 58.17 -5.12
N LEU A 232 -12.22 57.76 -4.70
CA LEU A 232 -13.50 58.12 -5.32
C LEU A 232 -13.70 59.64 -5.42
N ALA A 233 -13.23 60.39 -4.41
CA ALA A 233 -13.27 61.86 -4.40
C ALA A 233 -12.25 62.51 -5.36
N SER A 234 -11.40 61.71 -5.99
CA SER A 234 -10.42 62.17 -6.97
C SER A 234 -10.74 61.72 -8.40
N LEU A 235 -11.76 60.88 -8.61
CA LEU A 235 -12.16 60.32 -9.91
C LEU A 235 -13.08 61.29 -10.69
N ASP A 236 -12.76 62.58 -10.69
CA ASP A 236 -13.63 63.62 -11.25
C ASP A 236 -13.51 63.78 -12.77
N THR A 237 -12.53 63.10 -13.40
CA THR A 237 -12.28 63.22 -14.84
C THR A 237 -12.32 61.86 -15.54
N ILE A 238 -12.88 61.84 -16.76
CA ILE A 238 -12.98 60.65 -17.62
C ILE A 238 -11.60 59.97 -17.82
N GLY A 239 -10.53 60.76 -17.89
CA GLY A 239 -9.17 60.24 -18.04
C GLY A 239 -8.65 59.46 -16.82
N LYS A 240 -9.10 59.81 -15.61
CA LYS A 240 -8.76 59.07 -14.39
C LYS A 240 -9.51 57.74 -14.31
N VAL A 241 -10.79 57.74 -14.68
CA VAL A 241 -11.62 56.53 -14.78
C VAL A 241 -11.03 55.55 -15.81
N LYS A 242 -10.69 56.02 -17.02
CA LYS A 242 -10.06 55.19 -18.05
C LYS A 242 -8.73 54.57 -17.63
N ARG A 243 -7.91 55.31 -16.86
CA ARG A 243 -6.64 54.78 -16.32
C ARG A 243 -6.91 53.67 -15.30
N LYS A 244 -7.87 53.87 -14.39
CA LYS A 244 -8.30 52.84 -13.42
C LYS A 244 -8.78 51.57 -14.14
N GLU A 245 -9.70 51.70 -15.08
CA GLU A 245 -10.22 50.58 -15.87
C GLU A 245 -9.10 49.86 -16.64
N GLY A 246 -8.14 50.61 -17.18
CA GLY A 246 -6.97 50.06 -17.85
C GLY A 246 -6.10 49.19 -16.93
N TYR A 247 -5.83 49.66 -15.70
CA TYR A 247 -5.08 48.90 -14.71
C TYR A 247 -5.85 47.66 -14.23
N GLU A 248 -7.17 47.78 -13.99
CA GLU A 248 -8.02 46.65 -13.62
C GLU A 248 -8.06 45.58 -14.72
N ALA A 249 -8.15 45.99 -15.99
CA ALA A 249 -8.10 45.07 -17.12
C ALA A 249 -6.74 44.35 -17.22
N GLN A 250 -5.63 45.06 -16.96
CA GLN A 250 -4.29 44.47 -16.95
C GLN A 250 -4.11 43.47 -15.80
N LEU A 251 -4.54 43.82 -14.59
CA LEU A 251 -4.48 42.91 -13.43
C LEU A 251 -5.31 41.64 -13.69
N ALA A 252 -6.55 41.80 -14.17
CA ALA A 252 -7.42 40.68 -14.50
C ALA A 252 -6.83 39.78 -15.61
N GLN A 253 -6.09 40.36 -16.56
CA GLN A 253 -5.41 39.58 -17.60
C GLN A 253 -4.23 38.78 -17.02
N ILE A 254 -3.40 39.41 -16.18
CA ILE A 254 -2.25 38.74 -15.55
C ILE A 254 -2.72 37.60 -14.64
N GLU A 255 -3.80 37.80 -13.89
CA GLU A 255 -4.39 36.76 -13.04
C GLU A 255 -4.87 35.55 -13.86
N LYS A 256 -5.56 35.79 -14.99
CA LYS A 256 -5.95 34.72 -15.93
C LYS A 256 -4.75 33.98 -16.50
N ASP A 257 -3.66 34.68 -16.79
CA ASP A 257 -2.47 34.06 -17.37
C ASP A 257 -1.71 33.22 -16.32
N ILE A 258 -1.64 33.67 -15.06
CA ILE A 258 -1.13 32.86 -13.94
C ILE A 258 -2.01 31.61 -13.73
N GLU A 259 -3.34 31.75 -13.83
CA GLU A 259 -4.26 30.62 -13.71
C GLU A 259 -4.03 29.59 -14.83
N LYS A 260 -3.82 30.01 -16.08
CA LYS A 260 -3.47 29.10 -17.19
C LYS A 260 -2.16 28.35 -16.91
N LEU A 261 -1.16 29.03 -16.35
CA LEU A 261 0.11 28.42 -15.99
C LEU A 261 0.04 27.50 -14.77
N SER A 262 -1.00 27.61 -13.93
CA SER A 262 -1.19 26.69 -12.79
C SER A 262 -1.45 25.24 -13.20
N LYS A 263 -1.87 25.00 -14.45
CA LYS A 263 -2.15 23.66 -14.99
C LYS A 263 -0.90 22.76 -14.96
N PRO A 264 -1.06 21.44 -14.74
CA PRO A 264 0.06 20.51 -14.58
C PRO A 264 0.83 20.25 -15.87
N VAL A 265 0.16 20.26 -17.03
CA VAL A 265 0.77 19.99 -18.35
C VAL A 265 0.43 21.16 -19.27
N ILE A 266 1.45 21.78 -19.84
CA ILE A 266 1.31 22.94 -20.73
C ILE A 266 2.10 22.67 -22.00
N TRP A 267 1.39 22.69 -23.12
CA TRP A 267 1.96 22.56 -24.46
C TRP A 267 2.15 23.96 -25.05
N VAL A 268 3.34 24.23 -25.54
CA VAL A 268 3.73 25.48 -26.19
C VAL A 268 4.05 25.17 -27.63
N HIS A 269 3.65 26.04 -28.55
CA HIS A 269 4.05 25.90 -29.94
C HIS A 269 5.57 26.05 -30.06
N ASP A 270 6.22 25.11 -30.74
CA ASP A 270 7.65 25.18 -30.99
C ASP A 270 7.87 26.14 -32.15
N ASP A 271 7.85 27.43 -31.85
CA ASP A 271 8.33 28.47 -32.75
C ASP A 271 9.84 28.31 -32.83
N GLY A 272 10.31 27.39 -33.69
CA GLY A 272 11.72 27.10 -33.90
C GLY A 272 12.51 28.42 -33.95
N SER A 273 13.31 28.66 -32.92
CA SER A 273 14.11 29.87 -32.80
C SER A 273 15.07 29.94 -33.99
N TYR A 274 14.88 30.94 -34.85
CA TYR A 274 15.89 31.40 -35.79
C TYR A 274 17.04 32.11 -35.06
#